data_AF-A0A9W6VAY9-F1
#
_entry.id   AF-A0A9W6VAY9-F1
#
_cell.length_a   1.000
_cell.length_b   1.000
_cell.length_c   1.000
_cell.angle_alpha   90.00
_cell.angle_beta   90.00
_cell.angle_gamma   90.00
#
_symmetry.space_group_name_H-M   'P 1'
#
loop_
_entity.id
_entity.type
_entity.pdbx_description
1 polymer ?
#
loop_
_entity_poly.entity_id
_entity_poly.type
_entity_poly.pdbx_seq_one_letter_code
_entity_poly.pdbx_strand_id
1 'polypeptide(L)'
;MTGFTVDPGELATAATVLRDATTSVAEVRFDQVDAGPGRLNAVVAVLSADTQEALTSVAGSLAHAAETVADAGNAYLRADSDATGRLR
;
A
#
# COMPACT_ATOMS: atom_id res chain seq x y z
N MET A 1 17.74 4.38 25.42
CA MET A 1 16.57 4.19 24.55
C MET A 1 16.91 4.77 23.19
N THR A 2 17.13 3.92 22.20
CA THR A 2 17.30 4.32 20.79
C THR A 2 15.93 4.79 20.30
N GLY A 3 15.66 6.08 20.09
CA GLY A 3 16.39 6.97 19.19
C GLY A 3 15.72 7.08 17.80
N PHE A 4 14.61 6.36 17.56
CA PHE A 4 13.74 6.60 16.41
C PHE A 4 12.52 7.38 16.87
N THR A 5 12.66 8.70 17.01
CA THR A 5 11.52 9.61 17.05
C THR A 5 11.04 9.76 15.62
N VAL A 6 10.17 8.86 15.16
CA VAL A 6 9.49 9.07 13.87
C VAL A 6 8.50 10.21 14.08
N ASP A 7 8.61 11.26 13.29
CA ASP A 7 7.69 12.39 13.33
C ASP A 7 6.29 11.93 12.87
N PRO A 8 5.21 12.21 13.60
CA PRO A 8 3.85 11.98 13.12
C PRO A 8 3.58 12.54 11.71
N GLY A 9 4.22 13.65 11.33
CA GLY A 9 4.16 14.19 9.97
C GLY A 9 4.81 13.28 8.91
N GLU A 10 5.91 12.62 9.24
CA GLU A 10 6.56 11.63 8.37
C GLU A 10 5.70 10.37 8.23
N LEU A 11 5.05 9.92 9.30
CA LEU A 11 4.09 8.80 9.25
C LEU A 11 2.88 9.12 8.37
N ALA A 12 2.34 10.34 8.47
CA ALA A 12 1.24 10.78 7.61
C ALA A 12 1.65 10.82 6.13
N THR A 13 2.87 11.29 5.85
CA THR A 13 3.44 11.31 4.50
C THR A 13 3.62 9.88 3.97
N ALA A 14 4.19 8.97 4.79
CA ALA A 14 4.38 7.57 4.41
C ALA A 14 3.05 6.86 4.12
N ALA A 15 2.01 7.07 4.95
CA ALA A 15 0.68 6.53 4.70
C ALA A 15 0.08 7.05 3.38
N THR A 16 0.32 8.31 3.04
CA THR A 16 -0.13 8.91 1.77
C THR A 16 0.58 8.27 0.59
N VAL A 17 1.92 8.16 0.64
CA VAL A 17 2.70 7.51 -0.42
C VAL A 17 2.28 6.05 -0.64
N LEU A 18 1.96 5.31 0.42
CA LEU A 18 1.48 3.93 0.31
C LEU A 18 0.08 3.84 -0.34
N ARG A 19 -0.81 4.80 -0.06
CA ARG A 19 -2.13 4.89 -0.72
C ARG A 19 -2.01 5.26 -2.20
N ASP A 20 -1.11 6.17 -2.53
CA ASP A 20 -0.84 6.56 -3.91
C ASP A 20 -0.28 5.37 -4.68
N ALA A 21 0.68 4.63 -4.09
CA ALA A 21 1.21 3.40 -4.67
C ALA A 21 0.13 2.33 -4.86
N THR A 22 -0.79 2.19 -3.90
CA THR A 22 -1.95 1.28 -4.02
C THR A 22 -2.81 1.65 -5.23
N THR A 23 -3.09 2.94 -5.41
CA THR A 23 -3.86 3.46 -6.56
C THR A 23 -3.13 3.19 -7.87
N SER A 24 -1.83 3.50 -7.94
CA SER A 24 -1.02 3.25 -9.14
C SER A 24 -0.98 1.77 -9.53
N VAL A 25 -0.88 0.86 -8.56
CA VAL A 25 -0.92 -0.60 -8.83
C VAL A 25 -2.31 -1.04 -9.32
N ALA A 26 -3.38 -0.49 -8.74
CA ALA A 26 -4.75 -0.82 -9.14
C ALA A 26 -5.14 -0.30 -10.54
N GLU A 27 -4.44 0.73 -11.02
CA GLU A 27 -4.62 1.29 -12.36
C GLU A 27 -3.91 0.51 -13.46
N VAL A 28 -3.00 -0.43 -13.12
CA VAL A 28 -2.35 -1.29 -14.11
C VAL A 28 -3.39 -2.16 -14.80
N ARG A 29 -3.45 -2.05 -16.12
CA ARG A 29 -4.31 -2.85 -17.01
C ARG A 29 -3.45 -3.58 -18.01
N PHE A 30 -3.83 -4.82 -18.29
CA PHE A 30 -3.26 -5.60 -19.38
C PHE A 30 -4.15 -5.47 -20.61
N ASP A 31 -3.60 -4.91 -21.67
CA ASP A 31 -4.26 -4.91 -22.97
C ASP A 31 -4.36 -6.33 -23.51
N GLN A 32 -5.43 -6.60 -24.25
CA GLN A 32 -5.59 -7.88 -24.94
C GLN A 32 -4.64 -7.92 -26.14
N VAL A 33 -3.71 -8.87 -26.15
CA VAL A 33 -2.72 -9.04 -27.21
C VAL A 33 -3.05 -10.29 -28.02
N ASP A 34 -3.06 -10.16 -29.36
CA ASP A 34 -3.07 -11.33 -30.24
C ASP A 34 -1.64 -11.87 -30.38
N ALA A 35 -1.37 -12.96 -29.67
CA ALA A 35 -0.10 -13.68 -29.71
C ALA A 35 -0.03 -14.70 -30.87
N GLY A 36 -1.02 -14.74 -31.75
CA GLY A 36 -1.08 -15.59 -32.93
C GLY A 36 -1.79 -16.93 -32.69
N PRO A 37 -1.12 -18.10 -32.78
CA PRO A 37 -1.77 -19.39 -32.59
C PRO A 37 -2.55 -19.48 -31.28
N GLY A 38 -3.71 -20.16 -31.29
CA GLY A 38 -4.60 -20.26 -30.11
C GLY A 38 -3.92 -20.75 -28.83
N ARG A 39 -2.89 -21.60 -28.94
CA ARG A 39 -2.08 -22.05 -27.79
C ARG A 39 -1.31 -20.91 -27.12
N LEU A 40 -0.77 -19.96 -27.88
CA LEU A 40 -0.05 -18.80 -27.35
C LEU A 40 -1.03 -17.81 -26.74
N ASN A 41 -2.17 -17.58 -27.39
CA ASN A 41 -3.24 -16.77 -26.83
C ASN A 41 -3.76 -17.32 -25.49
N ALA A 42 -3.88 -18.64 -25.34
CA ALA A 42 -4.26 -19.26 -24.06
C ALA A 42 -3.19 -19.04 -22.97
N VAL A 43 -1.91 -19.17 -23.29
CA VAL A 43 -0.81 -18.92 -22.33
C VAL A 43 -0.77 -17.45 -21.91
N VAL A 44 -0.93 -16.52 -22.85
CA VAL A 44 -1.01 -15.08 -22.54
C VAL A 44 -2.21 -14.77 -21.65
N ALA A 45 -3.38 -15.37 -21.92
CA ALA A 45 -4.55 -15.17 -21.09
C ALA A 45 -4.34 -15.65 -19.63
N VAL A 46 -3.72 -16.82 -19.43
CA VAL A 46 -3.39 -17.33 -18.08
C VAL A 46 -2.37 -16.41 -17.41
N LEU A 47 -1.29 -16.05 -18.10
CA LEU A 47 -0.27 -15.16 -17.54
C LEU A 47 -0.84 -13.80 -17.14
N SER A 48 -1.71 -13.21 -17.96
CA SER A 48 -2.37 -11.94 -17.64
C SER A 48 -3.29 -12.07 -16.43
N ALA A 49 -4.00 -13.20 -16.28
CA ALA A 49 -4.83 -13.46 -15.12
C ALA A 49 -4.00 -13.60 -13.83
N ASP A 50 -2.94 -14.42 -13.86
CA ASP A 50 -2.03 -14.62 -12.73
C ASP A 50 -1.36 -13.29 -12.31
N THR A 51 -0.97 -12.49 -13.30
CA THR A 51 -0.35 -11.19 -13.03
C THR A 51 -1.35 -10.20 -12.42
N GLN A 52 -2.60 -10.21 -12.88
CA GLN A 52 -3.66 -9.38 -12.30
C GLN A 52 -3.97 -9.77 -10.85
N GLU A 53 -3.95 -11.06 -10.54
CA GLU A 53 -4.12 -11.56 -9.17
C GLU A 53 -2.95 -11.12 -8.28
N ALA A 54 -1.71 -11.25 -8.77
CA ALA A 54 -0.51 -10.80 -8.05
C ALA A 54 -0.54 -9.28 -7.76
N LEU A 55 -0.92 -8.45 -8.73
CA LEU A 55 -1.07 -7.00 -8.54
C LEU A 55 -2.15 -6.67 -7.51
N THR A 56 -3.26 -7.40 -7.52
CA THR A 56 -4.33 -7.25 -6.52
C THR A 56 -3.84 -7.57 -5.12
N SER A 57 -3.05 -8.63 -4.97
CA SER A 57 -2.43 -9.01 -3.68
C SER A 57 -1.43 -7.95 -3.18
N VAL A 58 -0.61 -7.40 -4.08
CA VAL A 58 0.32 -6.30 -3.76
C VAL A 58 -0.43 -5.05 -3.34
N ALA A 59 -1.47 -4.65 -4.07
CA ALA A 59 -2.30 -3.51 -3.71
C ALA A 59 -2.95 -3.69 -2.32
N GLY A 60 -3.46 -4.88 -2.01
CA GLY A 60 -3.98 -5.20 -0.67
C GLY A 60 -2.93 -5.08 0.43
N SER A 61 -1.70 -5.54 0.17
CA SER A 61 -0.58 -5.44 1.11
C SER A 61 -0.16 -3.99 1.36
N LEU A 62 -0.11 -3.16 0.31
CA LEU A 62 0.18 -1.73 0.41
C LEU A 62 -0.91 -0.97 1.18
N ALA A 63 -2.18 -1.27 0.92
CA ALA A 63 -3.30 -0.69 1.65
C ALA A 63 -3.22 -1.02 3.15
N HIS A 64 -2.98 -2.28 3.49
CA HIS A 64 -2.84 -2.71 4.88
C HIS A 64 -1.64 -2.06 5.59
N ALA A 65 -0.51 -1.89 4.89
CA ALA A 65 0.63 -1.15 5.41
C ALA A 65 0.28 0.33 5.65
N ALA A 66 -0.46 0.97 4.74
CA ALA A 66 -0.89 2.35 4.91
C ALA A 66 -1.79 2.54 6.13
N GLU A 67 -2.71 1.61 6.37
CA GLU A 67 -3.57 1.58 7.56
C GLU A 67 -2.74 1.44 8.84
N THR A 68 -1.81 0.48 8.87
CA THR A 68 -0.92 0.25 10.02
C THR A 68 -0.10 1.48 10.37
N VAL A 69 0.46 2.16 9.37
CA VAL A 69 1.23 3.40 9.55
C VAL A 69 0.34 4.54 10.08
N ALA A 70 -0.87 4.68 9.54
CA ALA A 70 -1.81 5.70 10.01
C ALA A 70 -2.24 5.45 11.47
N ASP A 71 -2.49 4.19 11.84
CA ASP A 71 -2.82 3.80 13.21
C ASP A 71 -1.68 4.06 14.18
N ALA A 72 -0.43 3.78 13.77
CA ALA A 72 0.76 4.11 14.56
C ALA A 72 0.89 5.63 14.78
N GLY A 73 0.67 6.44 13.74
CA GLY A 73 0.67 7.91 13.86
C GLY A 73 -0.41 8.42 14.81
N ASN A 74 -1.63 7.87 14.73
CA ASN A 74 -2.72 8.21 15.63
C ASN A 74 -2.43 7.83 17.09
N ALA A 75 -1.83 6.65 17.32
CA ALA A 75 -1.43 6.21 18.65
C ALA A 75 -0.37 7.15 19.26
N TYR A 76 0.58 7.62 18.44
CA TYR A 76 1.59 8.59 18.85
C TYR A 76 0.97 9.92 19.29
N LEU A 77 0.07 10.48 18.48
CA LEU A 77 -0.61 11.73 18.80
C LEU A 77 -1.46 11.65 20.07
N ARG A 78 -2.13 10.51 20.31
CA ARG A 78 -2.87 10.27 21.55
C ARG A 78 -1.94 10.23 22.77
N ALA A 79 -0.82 9.51 22.67
CA ALA A 79 0.16 9.42 23.76
C ALA A 79 0.77 10.78 24.11
N ASP A 80 1.06 11.61 23.11
CA ASP A 80 1.59 12.96 23.31
C ASP A 80 0.57 13.91 23.96
N SER A 81 -0.71 13.82 23.54
CA SER A 81 -1.81 14.56 24.15
C SER A 81 -2.02 14.17 25.62
N ASP A 82 -1.99 12.87 25.93
CA ASP A 82 -2.10 12.35 27.30
C ASP A 82 -0.93 12.81 28.17
N ALA A 83 0.29 12.79 27.64
CA ALA A 83 1.49 13.27 28.35
C ALA A 83 1.39 14.76 28.68
N THR A 84 1.01 15.58 27.69
CA THR A 84 0.80 17.03 27.88
C THR A 84 -0.33 17.32 28.88
N GLY A 85 -1.41 16.54 28.84
CA GLY A 85 -2.54 16.68 29.77
C GLY A 85 -2.19 16.36 31.23
N ARG A 86 -1.22 15.47 31.49
CA ARG A 86 -0.73 15.15 32.84
C ARG A 86 0.22 16.19 33.43
N LEU A 87 0.81 17.04 32.58
CA LEU A 87 1.74 18.10 32.98
C LEU A 87 1.03 19.45 33.26
N ARG A 88 -0.27 19.53 32.98
CA ARG A 88 -1.15 20.65 33.33
C ARG A 88 -1.92 20.35 34.61
#